data_AF-A0A2E4Y2L6-F1
#
_entry.id   AF-A0A2E4Y2L6-F1
#
_cell.length_a   1.000
_cell.length_b   1.000
_cell.length_c   1.000
_cell.angle_alpha   90.00
_cell.angle_beta   90.00
_cell.angle_gamma   90.00
#
_symmetry.space_group_name_H-M   'P 1'
#
loop_
_entity.id
_entity.type
_entity.pdbx_description
1 polymer ?
#
loop_
_entity_poly.entity_id
_entity_poly.type
_entity_poly.pdbx_seq_one_letter_code
_entity_poly.pdbx_strand_id
1 'polypeptide(L)'
;MIVKSLSIIFIILCFIATTFFGSGPMAFLDLPSLWFVLVPVLFLLWVGSKRKDKMTSLIKGRGISWLELVGYVAVILCVIGSHMGMVGLYENFGDKTMVGPAFAFLVLTSFYGILIFFICFLLGHHQLKKVAVYFVLGQTLILVNNMLGLALSI
;
A
#
# COMPACT_ATOMS: atom_id res chain seq x y z
N MET A 1 -19.61 -1.46 17.15
CA MET A 1 -19.18 -0.32 16.29
C MET A 1 -18.16 0.57 16.99
N ILE A 2 -18.42 0.99 18.24
CA ILE A 2 -17.56 1.90 19.02
C ILE A 2 -16.09 1.43 19.15
N VAL A 3 -15.86 0.15 19.47
CA VAL A 3 -14.51 -0.41 19.63
C VAL A 3 -13.71 -0.36 18.32
N LYS A 4 -14.35 -0.63 17.17
CA LYS A 4 -13.69 -0.55 15.85
C LYS A 4 -13.26 0.88 15.53
N SER A 5 -14.14 1.86 15.75
CA SER A 5 -13.82 3.29 15.59
C SER A 5 -12.67 3.74 16.50
N LEU A 6 -12.65 3.28 17.75
CA LEU A 6 -11.58 3.61 18.70
C LEU A 6 -10.22 3.06 18.26
N SER A 7 -10.18 1.79 17.82
CA SER A 7 -8.95 1.15 17.36
C SER A 7 -8.34 1.85 16.15
N ILE A 8 -9.16 2.35 15.21
CA ILE A 8 -8.67 3.09 14.03
C ILE A 8 -8.03 4.40 14.45
N ILE A 9 -8.73 5.16 15.30
CA ILE A 9 -8.24 6.44 15.80
C ILE A 9 -6.89 6.23 16.48
N PHE A 10 -6.79 5.18 17.31
CA PHE A 10 -5.54 4.81 17.98
C PHE A 10 -4.42 4.44 17.00
N ILE A 11 -4.69 3.63 15.97
CA ILE A 11 -3.70 3.27 14.93
C ILE A 11 -3.20 4.52 14.19
N ILE A 12 -4.11 5.41 13.80
CA ILE A 12 -3.77 6.66 13.11
C ILE A 12 -2.94 7.56 14.04
N LEU A 13 -3.31 7.68 15.31
CA LEU A 13 -2.57 8.46 16.31
C LEU A 13 -1.16 7.90 16.54
N CYS A 14 -1.03 6.57 16.66
CA CYS A 14 0.28 5.92 16.77
C CYS A 14 1.13 6.19 15.53
N PHE A 15 0.55 6.09 14.33
CA PHE A 15 1.27 6.39 13.09
C PHE A 15 1.73 7.85 13.04
N ILE A 16 0.84 8.80 13.32
CA ILE A 16 1.20 10.22 13.35
C ILE A 16 2.31 10.45 14.38
N ALA A 17 2.16 9.92 15.59
CA ALA A 17 3.19 10.03 16.63
C ALA A 17 4.54 9.47 16.17
N THR A 18 4.59 8.28 15.56
CA THR A 18 5.87 7.71 15.09
C THR A 18 6.49 8.52 13.96
N THR A 19 5.71 9.17 13.09
CA THR A 19 6.28 10.08 12.07
C THR A 19 6.93 11.32 12.69
N PHE A 20 6.37 11.85 13.78
CA PHE A 20 6.92 13.03 14.47
C PHE A 20 8.11 12.72 15.39
N PHE A 21 8.15 11.52 15.99
CA PHE A 21 9.29 11.09 16.83
C PHE A 21 10.42 10.41 16.04
N GLY A 22 10.16 9.99 14.80
CA GLY A 22 11.13 9.29 13.94
C GLY A 22 11.82 10.21 12.93
N SER A 23 11.77 9.82 11.66
CA SER A 23 12.43 10.48 10.53
C SER A 23 11.74 11.74 10.02
N GLY A 24 10.65 12.18 10.67
CA GLY A 24 9.83 13.30 10.23
C GLY A 24 8.86 12.94 9.09
N PRO A 25 7.78 13.72 8.89
CA PRO A 25 6.77 13.43 7.86
C PRO A 25 7.34 13.52 6.43
N MET A 26 8.41 14.29 6.22
CA MET A 26 9.05 14.45 4.91
C MET A 26 9.69 13.14 4.40
N ALA A 27 10.09 12.24 5.29
CA ALA A 27 10.64 10.94 4.90
C ALA A 27 9.60 10.03 4.20
N PHE A 28 8.32 10.36 4.34
CA PHE A 28 7.19 9.66 3.73
C PHE A 28 6.62 10.42 2.54
N LEU A 29 7.35 11.38 1.96
CA LEU A 29 6.93 12.15 0.79
C LEU A 29 7.88 11.94 -0.38
N ASP A 30 7.89 10.72 -0.90
CA ASP A 30 8.59 10.37 -2.14
C ASP A 30 7.63 10.50 -3.33
N LEU A 31 7.92 11.43 -4.24
CA LEU A 31 7.05 11.78 -5.36
C LEU A 31 6.80 10.58 -6.31
N PRO A 32 7.82 9.81 -6.74
CA PRO A 32 7.61 8.64 -7.59
C PRO A 32 6.64 7.62 -6.98
N SER A 33 6.82 7.26 -5.70
CA SER A 33 5.95 6.26 -5.05
C SER A 33 4.54 6.77 -4.82
N LEU A 34 4.37 8.05 -4.42
CA LEU A 34 3.06 8.69 -4.31
C LEU A 34 2.33 8.70 -5.65
N TRP A 35 3.01 9.10 -6.72
CA TRP A 35 2.44 9.13 -8.06
C TRP A 35 2.00 7.73 -8.50
N PHE A 36 2.88 6.75 -8.34
CA PHE A 36 2.63 5.37 -8.75
C PHE A 36 1.42 4.74 -8.06
N VAL A 37 1.23 4.99 -6.76
CA VAL A 37 0.12 4.38 -5.99
C VAL A 37 -1.14 5.25 -6.05
N LEU A 38 -1.04 6.55 -5.81
CA LEU A 38 -2.21 7.41 -5.65
C LEU A 38 -2.92 7.69 -6.97
N VAL A 39 -2.19 7.88 -8.08
CA VAL A 39 -2.83 8.22 -9.36
C VAL A 39 -3.80 7.12 -9.83
N PRO A 40 -3.42 5.82 -9.87
CA PRO A 40 -4.37 4.77 -10.24
C PRO A 40 -5.52 4.62 -9.25
N VAL A 41 -5.27 4.77 -7.95
CA VAL A 41 -6.31 4.67 -6.91
C VAL A 41 -7.32 5.81 -7.04
N LEU A 42 -6.86 7.05 -7.21
CA LEU A 42 -7.72 8.22 -7.41
C LEU A 42 -8.51 8.09 -8.71
N PHE A 43 -7.87 7.62 -9.79
CA PHE A 43 -8.55 7.34 -11.05
C PHE A 43 -9.69 6.32 -10.87
N LEU A 44 -9.43 5.23 -10.16
CA LEU A 44 -10.47 4.25 -9.85
C LEU A 44 -11.58 4.87 -9.01
N LEU A 45 -11.26 5.57 -7.91
CA LEU A 45 -12.27 6.23 -7.09
C LEU A 45 -13.13 7.20 -7.92
N TRP A 46 -12.53 7.95 -8.84
CA TRP A 46 -13.24 8.84 -9.75
C TRP A 46 -14.19 8.06 -10.68
N VAL A 47 -13.72 7.00 -11.35
CA VAL A 47 -14.57 6.15 -12.21
C VAL A 47 -15.72 5.53 -11.42
N GLY A 48 -15.44 5.03 -10.22
CA GLY A 48 -16.42 4.44 -9.32
C GLY A 48 -17.48 5.45 -8.87
N SER A 49 -17.09 6.70 -8.63
CA SER A 49 -18.03 7.77 -8.24
C SER A 49 -19.06 8.09 -9.33
N LYS A 50 -18.66 8.00 -10.61
CA LYS A 50 -19.52 8.31 -11.77
C LYS A 50 -20.39 7.13 -12.21
N ARG A 51 -20.05 5.91 -11.82
CA ARG A 51 -20.70 4.68 -12.30
C ARG A 51 -21.13 3.73 -11.16
N LYS A 52 -21.47 4.27 -9.98
CA LYS A 52 -21.76 3.48 -8.78
C LYS A 52 -22.73 2.33 -9.05
N ASP A 53 -23.85 2.56 -9.72
CA ASP A 53 -24.92 1.56 -9.90
C ASP A 53 -24.55 0.46 -10.89
N LYS A 54 -23.93 0.81 -12.01
CA LYS A 54 -23.46 -0.15 -13.02
C LYS A 54 -22.28 -0.97 -12.52
N MET A 55 -21.40 -0.36 -11.74
CA MET A 55 -20.22 -1.03 -11.23
C MET A 55 -20.58 -1.96 -10.05
N THR A 56 -21.45 -1.52 -9.14
CA THR A 56 -21.94 -2.40 -8.07
C THR A 56 -22.77 -3.56 -8.59
N SER A 57 -23.49 -3.43 -9.72
CA SER A 57 -24.21 -4.57 -10.31
C SER A 57 -23.27 -5.62 -10.91
N LEU A 58 -22.17 -5.21 -11.56
CA LEU A 58 -21.15 -6.12 -12.10
C LEU A 58 -20.40 -6.88 -11.01
N ILE A 59 -20.19 -6.24 -9.85
CA ILE A 59 -19.41 -6.80 -8.74
C ILE A 59 -20.33 -7.52 -7.72
N LYS A 60 -21.63 -7.18 -7.66
CA LYS A 60 -22.63 -7.82 -6.77
C LYS A 60 -22.63 -9.34 -6.87
N GLY A 61 -22.46 -9.88 -8.09
CA GLY A 61 -22.40 -11.32 -8.33
C GLY A 61 -21.19 -12.03 -7.68
N ARG A 62 -20.16 -11.28 -7.24
CA ARG A 62 -18.96 -11.80 -6.57
C ARG A 62 -18.91 -11.52 -5.06
N GLY A 63 -19.91 -10.82 -4.52
CA GLY A 63 -19.92 -10.42 -3.11
C GLY A 63 -18.70 -9.60 -2.72
N ILE A 64 -18.33 -8.62 -3.56
CA ILE A 64 -17.25 -7.67 -3.30
C ILE A 64 -17.83 -6.26 -3.47
N SER A 65 -17.52 -5.34 -2.56
CA SER A 65 -17.89 -3.94 -2.68
C SER A 65 -16.92 -3.17 -3.57
N TRP A 66 -17.35 -2.00 -4.08
CA TRP A 66 -16.47 -1.16 -4.89
C TRP A 66 -15.20 -0.73 -4.13
N LEU A 67 -15.32 -0.38 -2.84
CA LEU A 67 -14.19 0.00 -2.01
C LEU A 67 -13.22 -1.16 -1.81
N GLU A 68 -13.71 -2.37 -1.61
CA GLU A 68 -12.86 -3.56 -1.55
C GLU A 68 -12.07 -3.77 -2.84
N LEU A 69 -12.68 -3.54 -4.01
CA LEU A 69 -11.95 -3.61 -5.28
C LEU A 69 -10.79 -2.61 -5.33
N VAL A 70 -11.02 -1.36 -4.90
CA VAL A 70 -9.97 -0.35 -4.81
C VAL A 70 -8.86 -0.81 -3.85
N GLY A 71 -9.23 -1.38 -2.71
CA GLY A 71 -8.28 -1.97 -1.78
C GLY A 71 -7.44 -3.08 -2.41
N TYR A 72 -8.06 -4.01 -3.14
CA TYR A 72 -7.33 -5.07 -3.85
C TYR A 72 -6.36 -4.52 -4.89
N VAL A 73 -6.77 -3.52 -5.66
CA VAL A 73 -5.87 -2.87 -6.63
C VAL A 73 -4.70 -2.19 -5.92
N ALA A 74 -4.93 -1.53 -4.78
CA ALA A 74 -3.87 -0.92 -3.99
C ALA A 74 -2.82 -1.95 -3.52
N VAL A 75 -3.23 -3.16 -3.13
CA VAL A 75 -2.30 -4.26 -2.80
C VAL A 75 -1.51 -4.71 -4.03
N ILE A 76 -2.17 -4.85 -5.19
CA ILE A 76 -1.47 -5.23 -6.43
C ILE A 76 -0.41 -4.20 -6.80
N LEU A 77 -0.73 -2.90 -6.70
CA LEU A 77 0.23 -1.82 -6.92
C LEU A 77 1.37 -1.87 -5.91
N CYS A 78 1.09 -2.18 -4.64
CA CYS A 78 2.12 -2.38 -3.63
C CYS A 78 3.12 -3.49 -4.04
N VAL A 79 2.63 -4.64 -4.51
CA VAL A 79 3.49 -5.74 -4.99
C VAL A 79 4.33 -5.29 -6.19
N ILE A 80 3.71 -4.69 -7.21
CA ILE A 80 4.42 -4.24 -8.43
C ILE A 80 5.46 -3.17 -8.09
N GLY A 81 5.07 -2.16 -7.32
CA GLY A 81 5.93 -1.04 -6.95
C GLY A 81 7.17 -1.50 -6.18
N SER A 82 7.02 -2.42 -5.23
CA SER A 82 8.19 -2.91 -4.49
C SER A 82 9.12 -3.77 -5.34
N HIS A 83 8.62 -4.50 -6.33
CA HIS A 83 9.49 -5.18 -7.30
C HIS A 83 10.21 -4.17 -8.20
N MET A 84 9.54 -3.11 -8.65
CA MET A 84 10.19 -2.03 -9.41
C MET A 84 11.29 -1.34 -8.59
N GLY A 85 11.05 -1.08 -7.30
CA GLY A 85 12.06 -0.54 -6.40
C GLY A 85 13.26 -1.47 -6.22
N MET A 86 13.04 -2.79 -6.15
CA MET A 86 14.13 -3.78 -6.13
C MET A 86 14.97 -3.76 -7.40
N VAL A 87 14.32 -3.72 -8.57
CA VAL A 87 15.03 -3.62 -9.85
C VAL A 87 15.89 -2.37 -9.89
N GLY A 88 15.33 -1.22 -9.51
CA GLY A 88 16.09 0.03 -9.44
C GLY A 88 17.24 -0.03 -8.42
N LEU A 89 17.06 -0.74 -7.31
CA LEU A 89 18.11 -0.90 -6.31
C LEU A 89 19.26 -1.76 -6.83
N TYR A 90 18.97 -2.88 -7.51
CA TYR A 90 19.99 -3.74 -8.10
C TYR A 90 20.71 -3.08 -9.28
N GLU A 91 20.00 -2.30 -10.10
CA GLU A 91 20.59 -1.53 -11.18
C GLU A 91 21.61 -0.50 -10.67
N ASN A 92 21.33 0.09 -9.51
CA ASN A 92 22.13 1.19 -8.94
C ASN A 92 23.03 0.75 -7.78
N PHE A 93 23.32 -0.55 -7.63
CA PHE A 93 24.07 -1.06 -6.47
C PHE A 93 25.48 -0.46 -6.34
N GLY A 94 26.06 -0.01 -7.44
CA GLY A 94 27.36 0.67 -7.46
C GLY A 94 27.30 2.17 -7.11
N ASP A 95 26.12 2.80 -7.15
CA ASP A 95 25.95 4.24 -6.91
C ASP A 95 25.18 4.49 -5.60
N LYS A 96 25.94 4.85 -4.56
CA LYS A 96 25.41 5.14 -3.22
C LYS A 96 24.37 6.27 -3.19
N THR A 97 24.36 7.16 -4.18
CA THR A 97 23.41 8.27 -4.23
C THR A 97 22.01 7.82 -4.68
N MET A 98 21.94 6.72 -5.43
CA MET A 98 20.70 6.22 -6.04
C MET A 98 20.07 5.05 -5.27
N VAL A 99 20.84 4.36 -4.42
CA VAL A 99 20.32 3.29 -3.54
C VAL A 99 19.23 3.80 -2.61
N GLY A 100 19.42 4.97 -1.98
CA GLY A 100 18.45 5.57 -1.06
C GLY A 100 17.08 5.84 -1.71
N PRO A 101 17.02 6.58 -2.84
CA PRO A 101 15.79 6.79 -3.59
C PRO A 101 15.10 5.49 -4.07
N ALA A 102 15.85 4.52 -4.60
CA ALA A 102 15.28 3.24 -5.03
C ALA A 102 14.68 2.45 -3.85
N PHE A 103 15.36 2.49 -2.70
CA PHE A 103 14.89 1.88 -1.46
C PHE A 103 13.65 2.59 -0.89
N ALA A 104 13.62 3.93 -0.96
CA ALA A 104 12.44 4.71 -0.56
C ALA A 104 11.23 4.34 -1.41
N PHE A 105 11.38 4.26 -2.74
CA PHE A 105 10.31 3.82 -3.62
C PHE A 105 9.80 2.43 -3.23
N LEU A 106 10.71 1.46 -3.03
CA LEU A 106 10.38 0.09 -2.63
C LEU A 106 9.50 0.04 -1.38
N VAL A 107 9.91 0.73 -0.31
CA VAL A 107 9.25 0.68 1.00
C VAL A 107 7.96 1.50 0.97
N LEU A 108 7.98 2.68 0.37
CA LEU A 108 6.83 3.59 0.38
C LEU A 108 5.69 3.11 -0.51
N THR A 109 5.95 2.50 -1.67
CA THR A 109 4.86 1.89 -2.46
C THR A 109 4.17 0.76 -1.69
N SER A 110 4.93 -0.03 -0.94
CA SER A 110 4.37 -1.07 -0.07
C SER A 110 3.52 -0.48 1.04
N PHE A 111 4.07 0.53 1.71
CA PHE A 111 3.40 1.23 2.79
C PHE A 111 2.07 1.84 2.33
N TYR A 112 2.06 2.63 1.26
CA TYR A 112 0.84 3.28 0.78
C TYR A 112 -0.22 2.28 0.30
N GLY A 113 0.18 1.23 -0.44
CA GLY A 113 -0.78 0.24 -0.94
C GLY A 113 -1.45 -0.53 0.20
N ILE A 114 -0.70 -0.93 1.23
CA ILE A 114 -1.24 -1.59 2.43
C ILE A 114 -2.15 -0.63 3.22
N LEU A 115 -1.75 0.63 3.38
CA LEU A 115 -2.53 1.63 4.09
C LEU A 115 -3.89 1.87 3.41
N ILE A 116 -3.89 2.06 2.09
CA ILE A 116 -5.14 2.25 1.31
C ILE A 116 -6.01 0.99 1.37
N PHE A 117 -5.42 -0.19 1.30
CA PHE A 117 -6.12 -1.46 1.45
C PHE A 117 -6.87 -1.54 2.78
N PHE A 118 -6.20 -1.22 3.90
CA PHE A 118 -6.83 -1.23 5.22
C PHE A 118 -7.96 -0.21 5.31
N ILE A 119 -7.77 1.02 4.83
CA ILE A 119 -8.83 2.05 4.82
C ILE A 119 -10.04 1.56 4.01
N CYS A 120 -9.80 1.01 2.82
CA CYS A 120 -10.87 0.54 1.94
C CYS A 120 -11.67 -0.62 2.55
N PHE A 121 -11.01 -1.60 3.16
CA PHE A 121 -11.68 -2.72 3.82
C PHE A 121 -12.45 -2.28 5.05
N LEU A 122 -11.92 -1.31 5.78
CA LEU A 122 -12.54 -0.79 6.97
C LEU A 122 -13.83 -0.01 6.65
N LEU A 123 -13.82 0.75 5.55
CA LEU A 123 -15.00 1.46 5.05
C LEU A 123 -15.99 0.54 4.31
N GLY A 124 -15.52 -0.59 3.75
CA GLY A 124 -16.31 -1.51 2.93
C GLY A 124 -17.29 -2.42 3.68
N HIS A 125 -17.36 -2.34 5.02
CA HIS A 125 -18.24 -3.15 5.90
C HIS A 125 -18.11 -4.69 5.81
N HIS A 126 -17.26 -5.23 4.93
CA HIS A 126 -17.07 -6.65 4.71
C HIS A 126 -15.83 -7.21 5.44
N GLN A 127 -15.84 -8.52 5.67
CA GLN A 127 -14.74 -9.25 6.31
C GLN A 127 -13.57 -9.42 5.33
N LEU A 128 -12.34 -9.24 5.81
CA LEU A 128 -11.14 -9.55 5.03
C LEU A 128 -11.20 -10.97 4.50
N LYS A 129 -11.19 -11.12 3.17
CA LYS A 129 -11.06 -12.45 2.55
C LYS A 129 -9.63 -12.95 2.74
N LYS A 130 -9.47 -14.25 3.04
CA LYS A 130 -8.15 -14.89 3.24
C LYS A 130 -7.14 -14.58 2.13
N VAL A 131 -7.61 -14.49 0.88
CA VAL A 131 -6.80 -14.10 -0.29
C VAL A 131 -6.06 -12.77 -0.06
N ALA A 132 -6.72 -11.76 0.48
CA ALA A 132 -6.11 -10.45 0.72
C ALA A 132 -4.98 -10.55 1.77
N VAL A 133 -5.21 -11.35 2.81
CA VAL A 133 -4.21 -11.62 3.85
C VAL A 133 -3.00 -12.34 3.27
N TYR A 134 -3.20 -13.33 2.38
CA TYR A 134 -2.08 -14.01 1.72
C TYR A 134 -1.27 -13.08 0.83
N PHE A 135 -1.89 -12.14 0.12
CA PHE A 135 -1.17 -11.15 -0.68
C PHE A 135 -0.33 -10.22 0.20
N VAL A 136 -0.89 -9.73 1.31
CA VAL A 136 -0.15 -8.87 2.26
C VAL A 136 1.00 -9.65 2.91
N LEU A 137 0.74 -10.89 3.34
CA LEU A 137 1.78 -11.75 3.92
C LEU A 137 2.89 -12.06 2.91
N GLY A 138 2.53 -12.47 1.69
CA GLY A 138 3.49 -12.73 0.62
C GLY A 138 4.36 -11.50 0.35
N GLN A 139 3.75 -10.31 0.31
CA GLN A 139 4.50 -9.07 0.15
C GLN A 139 5.46 -8.82 1.32
N THR A 140 5.01 -8.98 2.57
CA THR A 140 5.89 -8.79 3.74
C THR A 140 7.06 -9.77 3.72
N LEU A 141 6.84 -11.02 3.29
CA LEU A 141 7.92 -12.00 3.13
C LEU A 141 8.91 -11.59 2.05
N ILE A 142 8.44 -11.07 0.91
CA ILE A 142 9.30 -10.55 -0.16
C ILE A 142 10.13 -9.37 0.36
N LEU A 143 9.51 -8.42 1.05
CA LEU A 143 10.19 -7.28 1.66
C LEU A 143 11.26 -7.73 2.67
N VAL A 144 10.92 -8.62 3.60
CA VAL A 144 11.85 -9.14 4.61
C VAL A 144 12.99 -9.90 3.96
N ASN A 145 12.71 -10.78 2.99
CA ASN A 145 13.75 -11.53 2.29
C ASN A 145 14.71 -10.60 1.53
N ASN A 146 14.17 -9.59 0.85
CA ASN A 146 14.97 -8.61 0.13
C ASN A 146 15.83 -7.75 1.06
N MET A 147 15.27 -7.32 2.21
CA MET A 147 16.02 -6.58 3.22
C MET A 147 17.12 -7.44 3.86
N LEU A 148 16.86 -8.72 4.09
CA LEU A 148 17.86 -9.67 4.60
C LEU A 148 18.98 -9.89 3.58
N GLY A 149 18.63 -10.11 2.31
CA GLY A 149 19.60 -10.25 1.22
C GLY A 149 20.50 -9.02 1.08
N LEU A 150 19.92 -7.82 1.21
CA LEU A 150 20.66 -6.57 1.28
C LEU A 150 21.61 -6.50 2.48
N ALA A 151 21.12 -6.80 3.67
CA ALA A 151 21.92 -6.75 4.89
C ALA A 151 23.09 -7.73 4.89
N LEU A 152 22.97 -8.88 4.20
CA LEU A 152 24.05 -9.86 4.05
C LEU A 152 25.05 -9.54 2.94
N SER A 153 24.69 -8.61 2.04
CA SER A 153 25.52 -8.21 0.90
C SER A 153 26.39 -6.98 1.13
N ILE A 154 26.21 -6.31 2.28
CA ILE A 154 26.98 -5.13 2.74
C ILE A 154 27.94 -5.60 3.85
#